data_AF-A0A2Z4W9N5-F1
#
_entry.id   AF-A0A2Z4W9N5-F1
#
_cell.length_a   1.000
_cell.length_b   1.000
_cell.length_c   1.000
_cell.angle_alpha   90.00
_cell.angle_beta   90.00
_cell.angle_gamma   90.00
#
_symmetry.space_group_name_H-M   'P 1'
#
loop_
_entity.id
_entity.type
_entity.pdbx_description
1 polymer ?
#
loop_
_entity_poly.entity_id
_entity_poly.type
_entity_poly.pdbx_seq_one_letter_code
_entity_poly.pdbx_strand_id
1 'polypeptide(L)'
;MQDIQNILIKKRKDLGLSLRNAAKLIGISHSYLSTLEKGKDPRNNAPISPTPETLQLISKAYNISYSELMKIAGYLPSHQDDESMTSVTQIETETLAEEFLDMLIRHKK
;
A
#
# COMPACT_ATOMS: atom_id res chain seq x y z
N MET A 1 10.01 13.28 -3.28
CA MET A 1 8.87 12.43 -2.85
C MET A 1 8.12 11.98 -4.09
N GLN A 2 7.86 10.68 -4.23
CA GLN A 2 6.93 10.18 -5.24
C GLN A 2 5.52 10.48 -4.72
N ASP A 3 4.84 11.41 -5.37
CA ASP A 3 3.49 11.83 -4.98
C ASP A 3 2.47 10.93 -5.71
N ILE A 4 1.47 10.41 -5.00
CA ILE A 4 0.45 9.52 -5.60
C ILE A 4 -0.23 10.18 -6.81
N GLN A 5 -0.40 11.49 -6.75
CA GLN A 5 -0.93 12.39 -7.78
C GLN A 5 -0.18 12.22 -9.10
N ASN A 6 1.15 12.26 -9.05
CA ASN A 6 2.00 12.16 -10.24
C ASN A 6 1.88 10.78 -10.89
N ILE A 7 1.77 9.72 -10.09
CA ILE A 7 1.60 8.35 -10.57
C ILE A 7 0.25 8.20 -11.28
N LEU A 8 -0.83 8.72 -10.69
CA LEU A 8 -2.16 8.68 -11.30
C LEU A 8 -2.20 9.46 -12.61
N ILE A 9 -1.68 10.69 -12.64
CA ILE A 9 -1.63 11.53 -13.85
C ILE A 9 -0.83 10.85 -14.95
N LYS A 10 0.36 10.35 -14.62
CA LYS A 10 1.24 9.69 -15.58
C LYS A 10 0.54 8.46 -16.17
N LYS A 11 0.03 7.58 -15.32
CA LYS A 11 -0.60 6.35 -15.77
C LYS A 11 -1.83 6.60 -16.63
N ARG A 12 -2.66 7.59 -16.28
CA ARG A 12 -3.80 8.01 -17.10
C ARG A 12 -3.37 8.47 -18.48
N LYS A 13 -2.32 9.31 -18.55
CA LYS A 13 -1.78 9.84 -19.82
C LYS A 13 -1.14 8.74 -20.67
N ASP A 14 -0.40 7.83 -20.05
CA ASP A 14 0.22 6.68 -20.74
C ASP A 14 -0.84 5.78 -21.41
N LEU A 15 -2.00 5.64 -20.76
CA LEU A 15 -3.16 4.92 -21.32
C LEU A 15 -3.99 5.75 -22.32
N GLY A 16 -3.64 7.01 -22.57
CA GLY A 16 -4.39 7.90 -23.47
C GLY A 16 -5.80 8.23 -22.99
N LEU A 17 -6.08 8.08 -21.69
CA LEU A 17 -7.44 8.21 -21.16
C LEU A 17 -7.79 9.66 -20.79
N SER A 18 -8.99 10.06 -21.20
CA SER A 18 -9.63 11.24 -20.62
C SER A 18 -9.90 11.01 -19.13
N LEU A 19 -10.05 12.10 -18.37
CA LEU A 19 -10.36 12.02 -16.94
C LEU A 19 -11.65 11.21 -16.66
N ARG A 20 -12.68 11.37 -17.52
CA ARG A 20 -13.94 10.63 -17.41
C ARG A 20 -13.76 9.13 -17.70
N ASN A 21 -13.01 8.77 -18.74
CA ASN A 21 -12.78 7.37 -19.09
C ASN A 21 -11.94 6.67 -18.03
N ALA A 22 -10.92 7.35 -17.49
CA ALA A 22 -10.11 6.86 -16.39
C ALA A 22 -10.94 6.64 -15.12
N ALA A 23 -11.78 7.61 -14.73
CA ALA A 23 -12.64 7.46 -13.56
C ALA A 23 -13.63 6.31 -13.71
N LYS A 24 -14.21 6.14 -14.91
CA LYS A 24 -15.09 5.00 -15.23
C LYS A 24 -14.35 3.67 -15.16
N LEU A 25 -13.11 3.61 -15.64
CA LEU A 25 -12.25 2.41 -15.57
C LEU A 25 -11.93 2.03 -14.11
N ILE A 26 -11.65 3.02 -13.26
CA ILE A 26 -11.38 2.80 -11.83
C ILE A 26 -12.66 2.46 -11.04
N GLY A 27 -13.81 2.98 -11.48
CA GLY A 27 -15.09 2.83 -10.76
C GLY A 27 -15.32 3.94 -9.72
N ILE A 28 -14.81 5.15 -9.97
CA ILE A 28 -15.00 6.33 -9.12
C ILE A 28 -15.59 7.50 -9.91
N SER A 29 -16.01 8.57 -9.21
CA SER A 29 -16.48 9.78 -9.89
C SER A 29 -15.32 10.54 -10.56
N HIS A 30 -15.58 11.14 -11.72
CA HIS A 30 -14.57 11.95 -12.43
C HIS A 30 -14.15 13.19 -11.62
N SER A 31 -15.07 13.79 -10.87
CA SER A 31 -14.75 14.90 -9.95
C SER A 31 -13.79 14.44 -8.86
N TYR A 32 -14.00 13.26 -8.28
CA TYR A 32 -13.10 12.71 -7.27
C TYR A 32 -11.72 12.40 -7.85
N LEU A 33 -11.64 11.77 -9.03
CA LEU A 33 -10.36 11.57 -9.71
C LEU A 33 -9.64 12.91 -10.01
N SER A 34 -10.38 13.95 -10.38
CA SER A 34 -9.82 15.31 -10.58
C SER A 34 -9.19 15.84 -9.29
N THR A 35 -9.90 15.72 -8.17
CA THR A 35 -9.43 16.16 -6.85
C THR A 35 -8.22 15.36 -6.41
N LEU A 36 -8.23 14.03 -6.62
CA LEU A 36 -7.10 13.16 -6.37
C LEU A 36 -5.88 13.57 -7.17
N GLU A 37 -5.98 13.78 -8.49
CA GLU A 37 -4.84 14.20 -9.32
C GLU A 37 -4.28 15.59 -8.92
N LYS A 38 -5.11 16.46 -8.36
CA LYS A 38 -4.68 17.78 -7.87
C LYS A 38 -4.12 17.73 -6.44
N GLY A 39 -4.40 16.68 -5.69
CA GLY A 39 -3.97 16.50 -4.30
C GLY A 39 -4.63 17.44 -3.29
N LYS A 40 -5.61 18.27 -3.68
CA LYS A 40 -6.27 19.24 -2.80
C LYS A 40 -7.77 19.31 -3.04
N ASP A 41 -8.54 19.40 -1.96
CA ASP A 41 -9.97 19.68 -2.02
C ASP A 41 -10.22 21.14 -2.48
N PRO A 42 -11.00 21.38 -3.54
CA PRO A 42 -11.24 22.72 -4.07
C PRO A 42 -12.00 23.65 -3.12
N ARG A 43 -12.69 23.12 -2.09
CA ARG A 43 -13.54 23.91 -1.19
C ARG A 43 -12.73 24.55 -0.06
N ASN A 44 -11.67 23.88 0.41
CA ASN A 44 -10.91 24.31 1.59
C ASN A 44 -9.39 24.18 1.43
N ASN A 45 -8.87 23.77 0.26
CA ASN A 45 -7.46 23.49 -0.02
C ASN A 45 -6.81 22.43 0.88
N ALA A 46 -7.62 21.63 1.60
CA ALA A 46 -7.09 20.56 2.43
C ALA A 46 -6.45 19.47 1.54
N PRO A 47 -5.35 18.86 1.99
CA PRO A 47 -4.75 17.73 1.28
C PRO A 47 -5.76 16.57 1.22
N ILE A 48 -5.83 15.92 0.06
CA ILE A 48 -6.65 14.71 -0.11
C ILE A 48 -5.75 13.50 -0.31
N SER A 49 -6.11 12.40 0.36
CA SER A 49 -5.49 11.09 0.14
C SER A 49 -6.60 10.07 -0.15
N PRO A 50 -6.41 9.16 -1.12
CA PRO A 50 -7.37 8.09 -1.37
C PRO A 50 -7.46 7.11 -0.19
N THR A 51 -8.63 6.53 0.01
CA THR A 51 -8.83 5.47 1.02
C THR A 51 -8.18 4.16 0.56
N PRO A 52 -7.91 3.20 1.47
CA PRO A 52 -7.44 1.87 1.10
C PRO A 52 -8.34 1.16 0.08
N GLU A 53 -9.66 1.27 0.18
CA GLU A 53 -10.56 0.68 -0.83
C GLU A 53 -10.38 1.32 -2.20
N THR A 54 -10.24 2.65 -2.23
CA THR A 54 -9.98 3.40 -3.48
C THR A 54 -8.65 3.00 -4.09
N LEU A 55 -7.61 2.83 -3.28
CA LEU A 55 -6.30 2.35 -3.73
C LEU A 55 -6.39 0.95 -4.34
N GLN A 56 -7.24 0.07 -3.81
CA GLN A 56 -7.46 -1.26 -4.37
C GLN A 56 -8.16 -1.20 -5.74
N LEU A 57 -9.12 -0.29 -5.91
CA LEU A 57 -9.76 -0.04 -7.21
C LEU A 57 -8.75 0.47 -8.24
N ILE A 58 -7.93 1.45 -7.85
CA ILE A 58 -6.87 2.01 -8.70
C ILE A 58 -5.87 0.92 -9.09
N SER A 59 -5.42 0.12 -8.12
CA SER A 59 -4.49 -1.00 -8.35
C SER A 59 -4.98 -1.93 -9.46
N LYS A 60 -6.26 -2.33 -9.40
CA LYS A 60 -6.88 -3.21 -10.40
C LYS A 60 -6.98 -2.53 -11.77
N ALA A 61 -7.44 -1.28 -11.82
CA ALA A 61 -7.67 -0.55 -13.07
C ALA A 61 -6.37 -0.19 -13.80
N TYR A 62 -5.33 0.19 -13.06
CA TYR A 62 -4.06 0.66 -13.61
C TYR A 62 -2.97 -0.40 -13.62
N ASN A 63 -3.25 -1.59 -13.08
CA ASN A 63 -2.27 -2.66 -12.90
C ASN A 63 -1.00 -2.16 -12.18
N ILE A 64 -1.22 -1.44 -11.08
CA ILE A 64 -0.17 -0.98 -10.15
C ILE A 64 -0.29 -1.82 -8.89
N SER A 65 0.83 -2.17 -8.25
CA SER A 65 0.79 -2.92 -7.01
C SER A 65 0.02 -2.15 -5.93
N TYR A 66 -0.93 -2.82 -5.29
CA TYR A 66 -1.68 -2.24 -4.17
C TYR A 66 -0.76 -1.84 -3.01
N SER A 67 0.25 -2.66 -2.71
CA SER A 67 1.21 -2.37 -1.64
C SER A 67 2.09 -1.17 -1.95
N GLU A 68 2.44 -0.96 -3.21
CA GLU A 68 3.18 0.23 -3.66
C GLU A 68 2.33 1.48 -3.46
N LEU A 69 1.07 1.46 -3.89
CA LEU A 69 0.14 2.57 -3.68
C LEU A 69 -0.08 2.87 -2.18
N MET A 70 -0.18 1.86 -1.33
CA MET A 70 -0.30 2.04 0.11
C MET A 70 0.94 2.69 0.74
N LYS A 71 2.15 2.31 0.30
CA LYS A 71 3.41 2.95 0.74
C LYS A 71 3.44 4.42 0.35
N ILE A 72 3.13 4.71 -0.90
CA ILE A 72 3.15 6.09 -1.43
C ILE A 72 2.09 6.95 -0.72
N ALA A 73 0.92 6.39 -0.43
CA ALA A 73 -0.14 7.09 0.29
C ALA A 73 0.11 7.23 1.81
N GLY A 74 1.23 6.70 2.32
CA GLY A 74 1.62 6.81 3.72
C GLY A 74 0.93 5.82 4.67
N TYR A 75 0.24 4.81 4.14
CA TYR A 75 -0.37 3.75 4.95
C TYR A 75 0.59 2.63 5.33
N LEU A 76 1.71 2.49 4.61
CA LEU A 76 2.76 1.51 4.90
C LEU A 76 4.12 2.21 4.97
N PRO A 77 5.03 1.72 5.84
CA PRO A 77 6.39 2.22 5.88
C PRO A 77 7.08 1.94 4.54
N SER A 78 7.72 2.98 3.98
CA SER A 78 8.67 2.82 2.90
C SER A 78 10.00 2.39 3.51
N HIS A 79 10.36 1.11 3.39
CA HIS A 79 11.69 0.63 3.74
C HIS A 79 12.75 1.22 2.80
N GLN A 80 13.07 2.50 2.97
CA GLN A 80 14.23 3.14 2.34
C GLN A 80 15.17 3.79 3.35
N ASP A 81 14.86 3.78 4.66
CA ASP A 81 15.80 4.03 5.74
C ASP A 81 15.37 3.18 6.94
N ASP A 82 15.92 1.96 7.06
CA ASP A 82 16.04 1.23 8.32
C ASP A 82 16.97 0.01 8.08
N GLU A 83 18.24 0.31 7.85
CA GLU A 83 19.34 -0.62 8.12
C GLU A 83 19.73 -0.62 9.62
N SER A 84 18.82 -0.20 10.52
CA SER A 84 18.97 -0.44 11.96
C SER A 84 17.74 -1.12 12.54
N MET A 85 17.92 -2.39 12.90
CA MET A 85 17.11 -3.20 13.81
C MET A 85 15.73 -3.67 13.31
N THR A 86 15.75 -4.74 12.52
CA THR A 86 14.94 -5.92 12.87
C THR A 86 15.82 -7.16 12.72
N SER A 87 16.70 -7.33 13.70
CA SER A 87 17.23 -8.66 13.97
C SER A 87 16.10 -9.49 14.56
N VAL A 88 16.00 -10.74 14.08
CA VAL A 88 15.26 -11.87 14.64
C VAL A 88 13.82 -12.07 14.14
N THR A 89 13.71 -12.85 13.06
CA THR A 89 12.58 -13.79 12.87
C THR A 89 13.10 -15.22 12.71
N GLN A 90 14.09 -15.60 13.52
CA GLN A 90 14.69 -16.95 13.51
C GLN A 90 14.80 -17.61 14.89
N ILE A 91 14.33 -17.01 16.00
CA ILE A 91 14.54 -17.59 17.35
C ILE A 91 13.40 -18.51 17.83
N GLU A 92 12.23 -18.55 17.19
CA GLU A 92 11.08 -19.29 17.74
C GLU A 92 11.09 -20.81 17.51
N THR A 93 11.99 -21.37 16.70
CA THR A 93 11.99 -22.82 16.42
C THR A 93 12.87 -23.66 17.34
N GLU A 94 13.93 -23.08 17.91
CA GLU A 94 14.88 -23.84 18.76
C GLU A 94 14.34 -24.03 20.18
N THR A 95 13.75 -23.00 20.78
CA THR A 95 13.14 -23.08 22.11
C THR A 95 11.98 -24.06 22.15
N LEU A 96 11.15 -24.10 21.10
CA LEU A 96 10.04 -25.06 21.02
C LEU A 96 10.53 -26.52 20.93
N ALA A 97 11.65 -26.76 20.24
CA ALA A 97 12.23 -28.09 20.11
C ALA A 97 12.86 -28.58 21.42
N GLU A 98 13.55 -27.71 22.16
CA GLU A 98 14.12 -28.03 23.47
C GLU A 98 13.04 -28.32 24.51
N GLU A 99 11.98 -27.51 24.57
CA GLU A 99 10.85 -27.74 25.48
C GLU A 99 10.12 -29.06 25.16
N PHE A 100 9.97 -29.39 23.88
CA PHE A 100 9.34 -30.64 23.46
C PHE A 100 10.21 -31.86 23.78
N LEU A 101 11.53 -31.75 23.64
CA LEU A 101 12.46 -32.83 23.99
C LEU A 101 12.47 -33.06 25.50
N ASP A 102 12.49 -32.00 26.30
CA ASP A 102 12.42 -32.10 27.76
C ASP A 102 11.07 -32.66 28.24
N MET A 103 9.98 -32.33 27.54
CA MET A 103 8.67 -32.96 27.75
C MET A 103 8.71 -34.47 27.48
N LEU A 104 9.34 -34.92 26.38
CA LEU A 104 9.44 -36.34 26.02
C LEU A 104 10.34 -37.14 26.99
N ILE A 105 11.41 -36.52 27.50
CA ILE A 105 12.31 -37.16 28.47
C ILE A 105 11.59 -37.39 29.81
N ARG A 106 10.76 -36.43 30.25
CA ARG A 106 9.99 -36.52 31.51
C ARG A 106 8.94 -37.65 31.52
N HIS A 107 8.43 -38.05 30.36
CA HIS A 107 7.40 -39.10 30.24
C HIS A 107 7.94 -40.53 30.07
N LYS A 108 9.26 -40.75 30.14
CA LYS A 108 9.89 -42.08 30.00
C LYS A 108 10.51 -42.65 31.29
N LYS A 109 10.07 -42.20 32.46
CA LYS A 109 10.45 -42.78 33.76
C LYS A 109 9.25 -43.36 34.48
#